data_AF-A0AB39UTT3-F1
#
_entry.id   AF-A0AB39UTT3-F1
#
_cell.length_a   1.000
_cell.length_b   1.000
_cell.length_c   1.000
_cell.angle_alpha   90.00
_cell.angle_beta   90.00
_cell.angle_gamma   90.00
#
_symmetry.space_group_name_H-M   'P 1'
#
loop_
_entity.id
_entity.type
_entity.pdbx_description
1 polymer ?
#
loop_
_entity_poly.entity_id
_entity_poly.type
_entity_poly.pdbx_seq_one_letter_code
_entity_poly.pdbx_strand_id
1 'polypeptide(L)'
;MSNSGNQTARVGANFDQLTLIFDRIAEKSTQSGKVLPNGNMATAHAEVGAIQQAFDAGATSGADMTLTVTGKAVCGFCRGDLAAMAERAELKSLTVYEEATGNTLYWQPGMKSLKKVK
;
A
#
# COMPACT_ATOMS: atom_id res chain seq x y z
N MET A 1 -4.44 20.72 -10.66
CA MET A 1 -3.42 19.73 -11.06
C MET A 1 -2.76 19.20 -9.80
N SER A 2 -3.23 18.07 -9.28
CA SER A 2 -2.75 17.50 -8.02
C SER A 2 -1.52 16.63 -8.29
N ASN A 3 -0.34 17.15 -7.96
CA ASN A 3 0.92 16.44 -8.06
C ASN A 3 1.03 15.43 -6.89
N SER A 4 0.55 14.20 -7.09
CA SER A 4 0.70 13.10 -6.12
C SER A 4 2.11 12.52 -6.24
N GLY A 5 2.94 12.86 -5.26
CA GLY A 5 4.35 12.47 -5.19
C GLY A 5 4.57 10.96 -5.03
N ASN A 6 5.77 10.57 -5.46
CA ASN A 6 6.40 9.25 -5.33
C ASN A 6 5.96 8.17 -6.35
N GLN A 7 6.03 8.46 -7.65
CA GLN A 7 5.64 7.50 -8.71
C GLN A 7 6.71 6.46 -9.10
N THR A 8 7.89 6.45 -8.46
CA THR A 8 9.03 5.63 -8.91
C THR A 8 8.93 4.14 -8.54
N ALA A 9 8.01 3.75 -7.65
CA ALA A 9 7.82 2.35 -7.26
C ALA A 9 6.98 1.52 -8.25
N ARG A 10 6.46 2.09 -9.35
CA ARG A 10 5.55 1.41 -10.29
C ARG A 10 6.21 1.01 -11.61
N VAL A 11 7.53 0.92 -11.67
CA VAL A 11 8.25 0.59 -12.92
C VAL A 11 7.73 -0.75 -13.46
N GLY A 12 7.18 -0.75 -14.68
CA GLY A 12 6.62 -1.95 -15.32
C GLY A 12 5.21 -2.36 -14.90
N ALA A 13 4.49 -1.56 -14.09
CA ALA A 13 3.11 -1.87 -13.70
C ALA A 13 2.13 -1.81 -14.89
N ASN A 14 1.22 -2.77 -14.99
CA ASN A 14 0.07 -2.70 -15.89
C ASN A 14 -0.99 -1.75 -15.30
N PHE A 15 -1.21 -0.59 -15.92
CA PHE A 15 -2.11 0.44 -15.38
C PHE A 15 -3.59 0.04 -15.30
N ASP A 16 -4.02 -0.91 -16.14
CA ASP A 16 -5.39 -1.43 -16.15
C ASP A 16 -5.61 -2.50 -15.07
N GLN A 17 -4.55 -2.94 -14.41
CA GLN A 17 -4.63 -3.97 -13.38
C GLN A 17 -5.27 -3.43 -12.11
N LEU A 18 -6.25 -4.17 -11.61
CA LEU A 18 -6.84 -3.97 -10.29
C LEU A 18 -5.84 -4.36 -9.20
N THR A 19 -5.81 -3.62 -8.10
CA THR A 19 -5.03 -4.04 -6.94
C THR A 19 -5.75 -5.15 -6.18
N LEU A 20 -5.02 -5.87 -5.33
CA LEU A 20 -5.58 -6.85 -4.40
C LEU A 20 -6.71 -6.28 -3.55
N ILE A 21 -6.70 -4.97 -3.27
CA ILE A 21 -7.69 -4.31 -2.42
C ILE A 21 -8.80 -3.60 -3.20
N PHE A 22 -8.95 -3.84 -4.50
CA PHE A 22 -9.94 -3.17 -5.35
C PHE A 22 -11.33 -3.15 -4.72
N ASP A 23 -11.88 -4.30 -4.31
CA ASP A 23 -13.23 -4.38 -3.74
C ASP A 23 -13.39 -3.50 -2.50
N ARG A 24 -12.36 -3.45 -1.65
CA ARG A 24 -12.34 -2.59 -0.46
C ARG A 24 -12.36 -1.11 -0.83
N ILE A 25 -11.64 -0.72 -1.89
CA ILE A 25 -11.63 0.67 -2.36
C ILE A 25 -12.96 1.02 -3.03
N ALA A 26 -13.52 0.12 -3.84
CA ALA A 26 -14.82 0.30 -4.48
C ALA A 26 -15.94 0.48 -3.45
N GLU A 27 -15.93 -0.30 -2.36
CA GLU A 27 -16.86 -0.17 -1.25
C GLU A 27 -16.71 1.19 -0.54
N LYS A 28 -15.47 1.58 -0.18
CA LYS A 28 -15.20 2.89 0.44
C LYS A 28 -15.61 4.06 -0.49
N SER A 29 -15.39 3.91 -1.79
CA SER A 29 -15.78 4.91 -2.78
C SER A 29 -17.29 5.07 -2.86
N THR A 30 -18.02 3.97 -2.87
CA THR A 30 -19.49 3.97 -2.81
C THR A 30 -20.00 4.64 -1.53
N GLN A 31 -19.44 4.28 -0.37
CA GLN A 31 -19.84 4.84 0.92
C GLN A 31 -19.54 6.34 1.06
N SER A 32 -18.41 6.80 0.51
CA SER A 32 -17.98 8.19 0.62
C SER A 32 -18.49 9.08 -0.52
N GLY A 33 -19.02 8.51 -1.60
CA GLY A 33 -19.37 9.21 -2.83
C GLY A 33 -18.17 9.80 -3.58
N LYS A 34 -16.94 9.38 -3.26
CA LYS A 34 -15.70 9.91 -3.83
C LYS A 34 -14.89 8.81 -4.52
N VAL A 35 -14.24 9.17 -5.62
CA VAL A 35 -13.23 8.31 -6.24
C VAL A 35 -11.98 8.32 -5.34
N LEU A 36 -11.61 7.15 -4.81
CA LEU A 36 -10.47 6.98 -3.93
C LEU A 36 -9.30 6.33 -4.69
N PRO A 37 -8.04 6.62 -4.32
CA PRO A 37 -6.88 5.97 -4.93
C PRO A 37 -6.78 4.50 -4.49
N ASN A 38 -5.76 3.79 -5.01
CA ASN A 38 -5.40 2.41 -4.63
C ASN A 38 -6.31 1.29 -5.16
N GLY A 39 -7.37 1.59 -5.91
CA GLY A 39 -8.21 0.54 -6.51
C GLY A 39 -7.57 -0.14 -7.73
N ASN A 40 -6.69 0.56 -8.44
CA ASN A 40 -5.96 0.05 -9.59
C ASN A 40 -4.53 0.62 -9.63
N MET A 41 -3.68 0.02 -10.46
CA MET A 41 -2.27 0.43 -10.57
C MET A 41 -2.08 1.81 -11.22
N ALA A 42 -3.04 2.29 -12.01
CA ALA A 42 -3.06 3.67 -12.51
C ALA A 42 -3.11 4.72 -11.39
N THR A 43 -3.87 4.44 -10.32
CA THR A 43 -4.12 5.40 -9.23
C THR A 43 -3.46 5.04 -7.90
N ALA A 44 -2.87 3.85 -7.78
CA ALA A 44 -2.32 3.34 -6.52
C ALA A 44 -1.11 4.09 -6.03
N HIS A 45 -1.07 4.53 -4.79
CA HIS A 45 0.15 5.09 -4.21
C HIS A 45 1.32 4.10 -4.29
N ALA A 46 2.54 4.65 -4.29
CA ALA A 46 3.79 3.92 -4.50
C ALA A 46 3.87 2.63 -3.69
N GLU A 47 3.50 2.71 -2.41
CA GLU A 47 3.61 1.63 -1.44
C GLU A 47 2.61 0.50 -1.74
N VAL A 48 1.40 0.85 -2.20
CA VAL A 48 0.41 -0.13 -2.65
C VAL A 48 0.88 -0.79 -3.94
N GLY A 49 1.42 0.00 -4.88
CA GLY A 49 1.98 -0.53 -6.12
C GLY A 49 3.14 -1.50 -5.88
N ALA A 50 4.04 -1.19 -4.94
CA ALA A 50 5.16 -2.05 -4.59
C ALA A 50 4.71 -3.42 -4.03
N ILE A 51 3.72 -3.43 -3.13
CA ILE A 51 3.18 -4.70 -2.59
C ILE A 51 2.48 -5.50 -3.71
N GLN A 52 1.72 -4.82 -4.58
CA GLN A 52 1.07 -5.49 -5.72
C GLN A 52 2.11 -6.16 -6.63
N GLN A 53 3.15 -5.43 -7.02
CA GLN A 53 4.19 -5.96 -7.91
C GLN A 53 4.95 -7.13 -7.27
N ALA A 54 5.23 -7.06 -5.97
CA ALA A 54 5.85 -8.16 -5.24
C ALA A 54 4.93 -9.40 -5.20
N PHE A 55 3.63 -9.20 -5.05
CA PHE A 55 2.64 -10.29 -5.11
C PHE A 55 2.59 -10.92 -6.51
N ASP A 56 2.52 -10.08 -7.55
CA ASP A 56 2.49 -10.55 -8.95
C ASP A 56 3.78 -11.33 -9.31
N ALA A 57 4.90 -11.00 -8.67
CA ALA A 57 6.17 -11.72 -8.78
C ALA A 57 6.24 -13.00 -7.92
N GLY A 58 5.20 -13.32 -7.15
CA GLY A 58 5.15 -14.50 -6.27
C GLY A 58 6.03 -14.40 -5.02
N ALA A 59 6.43 -13.19 -4.61
CA ALA A 59 7.44 -12.97 -3.56
C ALA A 59 6.85 -12.67 -2.16
N THR A 60 5.53 -12.74 -1.98
CA THR A 60 4.86 -12.25 -0.76
C THR A 60 4.39 -13.35 0.18
N SER A 61 3.92 -14.49 -0.32
CA SER A 61 3.28 -15.50 0.54
C SER A 61 4.22 -16.01 1.63
N GLY A 62 3.83 -15.82 2.90
CA GLY A 62 4.60 -16.18 4.08
C GLY A 62 5.86 -15.34 4.34
N ALA A 63 6.11 -14.31 3.54
CA ALA A 63 7.32 -13.50 3.62
C ALA A 63 7.20 -12.32 4.59
N ASP A 64 8.33 -11.93 5.16
CA ASP A 64 8.49 -10.66 5.85
C ASP A 64 8.88 -9.60 4.80
N MET A 65 8.14 -8.50 4.71
CA MET A 65 8.41 -7.43 3.75
C MET A 65 8.84 -6.14 4.43
N THR A 66 9.83 -5.48 3.85
CA THR A 66 10.29 -4.16 4.25
C THR A 66 10.15 -3.18 3.09
N LEU A 67 9.51 -2.03 3.34
CA LEU A 67 9.45 -0.92 2.40
C LEU A 67 10.16 0.30 3.00
N THR A 68 10.96 0.97 2.18
CA THR A 68 11.50 2.29 2.50
C THR A 68 10.74 3.34 1.68
N VAL A 69 10.04 4.23 2.37
CA VAL A 69 9.28 5.32 1.76
C VAL A 69 10.09 6.59 1.86
N THR A 70 10.51 7.08 0.69
CA THR A 70 11.28 8.31 0.55
C THR A 70 10.35 9.49 0.18
N GLY A 71 10.77 10.71 0.50
CA GLY A 71 10.04 11.93 0.16
C GLY A 71 8.90 12.29 1.12
N LYS A 72 7.74 11.62 1.04
CA LYS A 72 6.58 11.91 1.91
C LYS A 72 6.22 10.71 2.78
N ALA A 73 5.88 10.96 4.04
CA ALA A 73 5.38 9.93 4.94
C ALA A 73 4.11 9.24 4.41
N VAL A 74 3.86 8.00 4.86
CA VAL A 74 2.68 7.24 4.47
C VAL A 74 1.44 7.98 4.95
N CYS A 75 0.54 8.26 4.02
CA CYS A 75 -0.70 8.98 4.31
C CYS A 75 -1.54 8.22 5.36
N GLY A 76 -2.19 8.93 6.30
CA GLY A 76 -2.95 8.29 7.38
C GLY A 76 -4.02 7.30 6.89
N PHE A 77 -4.69 7.64 5.79
CA PHE A 77 -5.65 6.76 5.10
C PHE A 77 -4.97 5.49 4.53
N CYS A 78 -3.78 5.65 3.96
CA CYS A 78 -3.01 4.60 3.29
C CYS A 78 -2.53 3.53 4.28
N ARG A 79 -2.37 3.86 5.58
CA ARG A 79 -2.00 2.88 6.62
C ARG A 79 -3.03 1.75 6.76
N GLY A 80 -4.30 2.03 6.51
CA GLY A 80 -5.36 1.01 6.52
C GLY A 80 -5.46 0.23 5.21
N ASP A 81 -4.96 0.79 4.11
CA ASP A 81 -4.91 0.13 2.80
C ASP A 81 -3.69 -0.77 2.69
N LEU A 82 -2.52 -0.34 3.18
CA LEU A 82 -1.31 -1.16 3.25
C LEU A 82 -1.48 -2.37 4.16
N ALA A 83 -2.21 -2.23 5.27
CA ALA A 83 -2.59 -3.36 6.10
C ALA A 83 -3.45 -4.38 5.32
N ALA A 84 -4.42 -3.90 4.54
CA ALA A 84 -5.27 -4.76 3.72
C ALA A 84 -4.53 -5.37 2.52
N MET A 85 -3.57 -4.65 1.94
CA MET A 85 -2.68 -5.17 0.90
C MET A 85 -1.81 -6.27 1.46
N ALA A 86 -1.19 -6.05 2.63
CA ALA A 86 -0.31 -7.03 3.27
C ALA A 86 -1.05 -8.33 3.62
N GLU A 87 -2.26 -8.21 4.18
CA GLU A 87 -3.13 -9.36 4.45
C GLU A 87 -3.46 -10.14 3.18
N ARG A 88 -3.92 -9.45 2.12
CA ARG A 88 -4.28 -10.10 0.84
C ARG A 88 -3.10 -10.62 0.04
N ALA A 89 -1.91 -10.05 0.26
CA ALA A 89 -0.67 -10.54 -0.31
C ALA A 89 -0.07 -11.70 0.51
N GLU A 90 -0.75 -12.12 1.58
CA GLU A 90 -0.33 -13.23 2.46
C GLU A 90 1.03 -12.99 3.14
N LEU A 91 1.37 -11.72 3.41
CA LEU A 91 2.60 -11.38 4.12
C LEU A 91 2.53 -11.86 5.57
N LYS A 92 3.66 -12.38 6.06
CA LYS A 92 3.86 -12.68 7.48
C LYS A 92 4.04 -11.40 8.31
N SER A 93 4.70 -10.40 7.75
CA SER A 93 4.75 -9.06 8.34
C SER A 93 5.09 -7.99 7.29
N LEU A 94 4.78 -6.74 7.62
CA LEU A 94 5.16 -5.56 6.84
C LEU A 94 5.79 -4.51 7.76
N THR A 95 7.01 -4.12 7.43
CA THR A 95 7.72 -2.99 8.05
C THR A 95 7.86 -1.87 7.04
N VAL A 96 7.53 -0.64 7.44
CA VAL A 96 7.67 0.55 6.58
C VAL A 96 8.53 1.58 7.28
N TYR A 97 9.66 1.92 6.67
CA TYR A 97 10.55 2.99 7.12
C TYR A 97 10.20 4.29 6.37
N GLU A 98 9.75 5.30 7.09
CA GLU A 98 9.47 6.63 6.56
C GLU A 98 10.74 7.51 6.69
N GLU A 99 11.49 7.74 5.63
CA GLU A 99 12.71 8.57 5.70
C GLU A 99 12.41 10.01 6.09
N ALA A 100 11.30 10.56 5.58
CA ALA A 100 10.92 11.96 5.78
C ALA A 100 10.64 12.32 7.26
N THR A 101 10.28 11.33 8.08
CA THR A 101 9.90 11.52 9.48
C THR A 101 10.78 10.72 10.45
N GLY A 102 11.59 9.78 9.95
CA GLY A 102 12.31 8.81 10.76
C GLY A 102 11.43 7.77 11.44
N ASN A 103 10.13 7.70 11.11
CA ASN A 103 9.22 6.74 11.73
C ASN A 103 9.41 5.35 11.15
N THR A 104 9.27 4.34 12.02
CA THR A 104 9.01 2.96 11.59
C THR A 104 7.55 2.63 11.85
N LEU A 105 6.86 2.15 10.83
CA LEU A 105 5.52 1.61 10.93
C LEU A 105 5.57 0.09 10.75
N TYR A 106 4.70 -0.62 11.46
CA TYR A 106 4.68 -2.08 11.47
C TYR A 106 3.25 -2.63 11.36
N TRP A 107 3.13 -3.79 10.73
CA TRP A 107 1.91 -4.56 10.60
C TRP A 107 2.19 -6.08 10.65
N GLN A 108 1.24 -6.81 11.21
CA GLN A 108 1.14 -8.28 11.26
C GLN A 108 -0.31 -8.72 10.99
N PRO A 109 -0.53 -10.00 10.59
CA PRO A 109 -1.86 -10.55 10.39
C PRO A 109 -2.84 -10.23 11.53
N GLY A 110 -4.05 -9.84 11.17
CA GLY A 110 -5.10 -9.41 12.12
C GLY A 110 -5.06 -7.93 12.52
N MET A 111 -4.03 -7.16 12.15
CA MET A 111 -4.00 -5.72 12.37
C MET A 111 -4.79 -4.98 11.28
N LYS A 112 -5.69 -4.06 11.66
CA LYS A 112 -6.51 -3.28 10.70
C LYS A 112 -5.77 -2.09 10.07
N SER A 113 -4.63 -1.69 10.63
CA SER A 113 -3.81 -0.57 10.17
C SER A 113 -2.36 -0.76 10.60
N LEU A 114 -1.42 -0.21 9.84
CA LEU A 114 -0.04 -0.06 10.33
C LEU A 114 -0.01 0.76 11.62
N LYS A 115 0.88 0.40 12.55
CA LYS A 115 1.11 1.11 13.81
C LYS A 115 2.54 1.60 13.87
N LYS A 116 2.75 2.80 14.42
CA LYS A 116 4.09 3.31 14.65
C LYS A 116 4.77 2.50 15.76
N VAL A 117 5.98 2.02 15.51
CA VAL A 117 6.84 1.39 16.52
C VAL A 117 7.33 2.49 17.47
N LYS A 118 7.22 2.24 18.77
CA LYS A 118 7.67 3.18 19.81
C LYS A 118 9.17 3.09 20.01
#